data_AF-A0A5R8NEY8-F1
#
_entry.id   AF-A0A5R8NEY8-F1
#
_cell.length_a   1.000
_cell.length_b   1.000
_cell.length_c   1.000
_cell.angle_alpha   90.00
_cell.angle_beta   90.00
_cell.angle_gamma   90.00
#
_symmetry.space_group_name_H-M   'P 1'
#
loop_
_entity.id
_entity.type
_entity.pdbx_description
1 polymer ?
#
loop_
_entity_poly.entity_id
_entity_poly.type
_entity_poly.pdbx_seq_one_letter_code
_entity_poly.pdbx_strand_id
1 'polypeptide(L)'
;MPAPEEPLHGGHNATEVVRVGDTVRRARDSNAAFAARVLRHLESAGYPYAPRHLGIDERGRDVLGFITGATTDHPAQRAPGAYARGGRMLRELHEATAGHMLAAGRECVVHGDPGPFNTVFRDGLPVAFIDWSSCRPGDRLDPAP
;
A
#
# COMPACT_ATOMS: atom_id res chain seq x y z
N MET A 1 -0.64 27.12 -11.40
CA MET A 1 -1.90 26.37 -11.61
C MET A 1 -1.78 25.05 -10.87
N PRO A 2 -2.85 24.52 -10.24
CA PRO A 2 -2.80 23.19 -9.64
C PRO A 2 -2.46 22.14 -10.71
N ALA A 3 -1.73 21.10 -10.34
CA ALA A 3 -1.44 19.99 -11.25
C ALA A 3 -2.76 19.32 -11.68
N PRO A 4 -2.89 18.88 -12.95
CA PRO A 4 -4.09 18.20 -13.42
C PRO A 4 -4.30 16.85 -12.71
N GLU A 5 -5.55 16.40 -12.62
CA GLU A 5 -5.87 15.02 -12.21
C GLU A 5 -5.60 14.07 -13.40
N GLU A 6 -4.67 13.13 -13.22
CA GLU A 6 -4.33 12.10 -14.19
C GLU A 6 -4.89 10.75 -13.72
N PRO A 7 -5.84 10.12 -14.43
CA PRO A 7 -6.33 8.79 -14.07
C PRO A 7 -5.18 7.77 -14.01
N LEU A 8 -5.10 7.04 -12.89
CA LEU A 8 -4.20 5.90 -12.79
C LEU A 8 -4.97 4.64 -13.19
N HIS A 9 -4.51 3.99 -14.26
CA HIS A 9 -5.06 2.72 -14.72
C HIS A 9 -4.28 1.56 -14.09
N GLY A 10 -4.97 0.71 -13.32
CA GLY A 10 -4.39 -0.45 -12.62
C GLY A 10 -5.17 -0.78 -11.34
N GLY A 11 -5.26 -2.07 -11.00
CA GLY A 11 -6.06 -2.58 -9.87
C GLY A 11 -7.54 -2.86 -10.22
N HIS A 12 -8.20 -3.74 -9.47
CA HIS A 12 -9.59 -4.17 -9.74
C HIS A 12 -10.65 -3.06 -9.53
N ASN A 13 -10.29 -1.92 -8.91
CA ASN A 13 -11.19 -0.82 -8.55
C ASN A 13 -10.76 0.50 -9.24
N ALA A 14 -10.85 0.55 -10.57
CA ALA A 14 -10.26 1.59 -11.41
C ALA A 14 -11.06 2.91 -11.53
N THR A 15 -12.21 3.08 -10.87
CA THR A 15 -13.09 4.22 -11.17
C THR A 15 -12.73 5.54 -10.49
N GLU A 16 -11.91 5.59 -9.43
CA GLU A 16 -11.62 6.86 -8.73
C GLU A 16 -10.20 6.97 -8.12
N VAL A 17 -9.18 6.45 -8.81
CA VAL A 17 -7.78 6.70 -8.43
C VAL A 17 -7.14 7.65 -9.44
N VAL A 18 -6.75 8.84 -8.97
CA VAL A 18 -6.10 9.86 -9.80
C VAL A 18 -4.78 10.31 -9.18
N ARG A 19 -3.78 10.55 -10.00
CA ARG A 19 -2.54 11.22 -9.63
C ARG A 19 -2.69 12.73 -9.78
N VAL A 20 -2.16 13.47 -8.82
CA VAL A 20 -2.05 14.93 -8.84
C VAL A 20 -0.64 15.30 -8.40
N GLY A 21 0.23 15.63 -9.36
CA GLY A 21 1.65 15.86 -9.09
C GLY A 21 2.33 14.65 -8.44
N ASP A 22 2.85 14.83 -7.22
CA ASP A 22 3.52 13.78 -6.45
C ASP A 22 2.59 13.07 -5.45
N THR A 23 1.29 13.16 -5.67
CA THR A 23 0.29 12.59 -4.78
C THR A 23 -0.78 11.81 -5.54
N VAL A 24 -1.47 10.91 -4.85
CA VAL A 24 -2.61 10.14 -5.34
C VAL A 24 -3.85 10.55 -4.56
N ARG A 25 -5.00 10.62 -5.23
CA ARG A 25 -6.32 10.70 -4.62
C ARG A 25 -7.02 9.38 -4.83
N ARG A 26 -7.55 8.81 -3.75
CA ARG A 26 -8.28 7.55 -3.77
C ARG A 26 -9.59 7.72 -3.01
N ALA A 27 -10.68 7.19 -3.56
CA ALA A 27 -11.94 7.08 -2.83
C ALA A 27 -11.75 6.33 -1.50
N ARG A 28 -12.49 6.74 -0.47
CA ARG A 28 -12.46 6.11 0.84
C ARG A 28 -13.49 4.97 0.88
N ASP A 29 -13.06 3.82 1.38
CA ASP A 29 -13.93 2.69 1.72
C ASP A 29 -14.19 2.64 3.23
N SER A 30 -14.92 1.62 3.69
CA SER A 30 -15.25 1.43 5.11
C SER A 30 -14.01 1.21 6.00
N ASN A 31 -12.88 0.76 5.43
CA ASN A 31 -11.65 0.50 6.16
C ASN A 31 -10.62 1.65 6.08
N ALA A 32 -10.89 2.70 5.30
CA ALA A 32 -9.98 3.82 5.05
C ALA A 32 -9.45 4.49 6.34
N ALA A 33 -10.27 4.56 7.41
CA ALA A 33 -9.83 5.10 8.69
C ALA A 33 -8.75 4.23 9.37
N PHE A 34 -8.87 2.90 9.29
CA PHE A 34 -7.87 1.98 9.82
C PHE A 34 -6.61 1.99 8.95
N ALA A 35 -6.76 1.93 7.63
CA ALA A 35 -5.65 2.03 6.68
C ALA A 35 -4.82 3.30 6.90
N ALA A 36 -5.47 4.45 7.08
CA ALA A 36 -4.78 5.70 7.38
C ALA A 36 -3.99 5.66 8.70
N ARG A 37 -4.49 4.97 9.74
CA ARG A 37 -3.75 4.79 11.00
C ARG A 37 -2.55 3.87 10.82
N VAL A 38 -2.69 2.80 10.03
CA VAL A 38 -1.59 1.90 9.69
C VAL A 38 -0.50 2.64 8.93
N LEU A 39 -0.84 3.37 7.87
CA LEU A 39 0.14 4.13 7.08
C LEU A 39 0.90 5.17 7.90
N ARG A 40 0.21 5.90 8.79
CA ARG A 40 0.88 6.85 9.70
C ARG A 40 1.84 6.16 10.67
N HIS A 41 1.46 5.01 11.21
CA HIS A 41 2.33 4.22 12.08
C HIS A 41 3.55 3.68 11.33
N LEU A 42 3.37 3.19 10.10
CA LEU A 42 4.46 2.70 9.26
C LEU A 42 5.45 3.83 8.93
N GLU A 43 4.95 5.03 8.64
CA GLU A 43 5.80 6.21 8.48
C GLU A 43 6.60 6.52 9.75
N SER A 44 5.97 6.53 10.93
CA SER A 44 6.68 6.81 12.18
C SER A 44 7.65 5.70 12.58
N ALA A 45 7.39 4.46 12.17
CA ALA A 45 8.28 3.31 12.37
C ALA A 45 9.42 3.24 11.33
N GLY A 46 9.42 4.12 10.32
CA GLY A 46 10.43 4.13 9.27
C GLY A 46 10.30 3.01 8.24
N TYR A 47 9.13 2.38 8.12
CA TYR A 47 8.86 1.35 7.11
C TYR A 47 8.78 1.98 5.71
N PRO A 48 9.73 1.70 4.79
CA PRO A 48 9.90 2.48 3.56
C PRO A 48 9.03 2.01 2.39
N TYR A 49 8.27 0.92 2.56
CA TYR A 49 7.57 0.24 1.47
C TYR A 49 6.06 0.49 1.45
N ALA A 50 5.61 1.64 1.96
CA ALA A 50 4.22 2.07 1.94
C ALA A 50 4.13 3.56 1.55
N PRO A 51 3.02 4.01 0.91
CA PRO A 51 2.80 5.42 0.67
C PRO A 51 2.55 6.16 1.99
N ARG A 52 2.96 7.43 2.05
CA ARG A 52 2.61 8.32 3.17
C ARG A 52 1.14 8.72 3.08
N HIS A 53 0.42 8.72 4.20
CA HIS A 53 -0.92 9.29 4.29
C HIS A 53 -0.81 10.78 4.58
N LEU A 54 -1.22 11.62 3.61
CA LEU A 54 -1.03 13.07 3.63
C LEU A 54 -2.30 13.83 4.03
N GLY A 55 -3.37 13.12 4.36
CA GLY A 55 -4.65 13.70 4.77
C GLY A 55 -5.81 13.32 3.86
N ILE A 56 -6.84 14.15 3.87
CA ILE A 56 -8.09 13.97 3.11
C ILE A 56 -8.33 15.27 2.33
N ASP A 57 -8.71 15.16 1.06
CA ASP A 57 -9.03 16.34 0.25
C ASP A 57 -10.47 16.85 0.47
N GLU A 58 -10.82 17.97 -0.16
CA GLU A 58 -12.14 18.60 -0.05
C GLU A 58 -13.30 17.73 -0.54
N ARG A 59 -13.02 16.69 -1.35
CA ARG A 59 -13.99 15.73 -1.87
C ARG A 59 -14.12 14.50 -0.97
N GLY A 60 -13.40 14.47 0.16
CA GLY A 60 -13.40 13.33 1.07
C GLY A 60 -12.58 12.14 0.57
N ARG A 61 -11.59 12.35 -0.31
CA ARG A 61 -10.68 11.29 -0.79
C ARG A 61 -9.39 11.26 0.02
N ASP A 62 -8.80 10.08 0.18
CA ASP A 62 -7.46 9.98 0.78
C ASP A 62 -6.42 10.61 -0.14
N VAL A 63 -5.52 11.39 0.45
CA VAL A 63 -4.35 11.97 -0.20
C VAL A 63 -3.15 11.12 0.20
N LEU A 64 -2.53 10.44 -0.76
CA LEU A 64 -1.38 9.57 -0.53
C LEU A 64 -0.16 10.08 -1.29
N GLY A 65 1.05 9.82 -0.79
CA GLY A 65 2.28 10.04 -1.56
C GLY A 65 2.33 9.12 -2.79
N PHE A 66 2.65 9.66 -3.96
CA PHE A 66 2.84 8.87 -5.17
C PHE A 66 4.18 8.11 -5.13
N ILE A 67 4.16 6.82 -5.44
CA ILE A 67 5.35 6.00 -5.54
C ILE A 67 5.69 5.76 -7.01
N THR A 68 6.84 6.26 -7.45
CA THR A 68 7.30 6.07 -8.83
C THR A 68 7.61 4.61 -9.12
N GLY A 69 6.95 4.06 -10.13
CA GLY A 69 7.12 2.72 -10.66
C GLY A 69 5.86 2.29 -11.42
N ALA A 70 5.73 0.99 -11.67
CA ALA A 70 4.55 0.40 -12.29
C ALA A 70 4.11 -0.86 -11.55
N THR A 71 2.82 -1.15 -11.54
CA THR A 71 2.30 -2.46 -11.15
C THR A 71 2.48 -3.46 -12.29
N THR A 72 2.64 -4.75 -12.00
CA THR A 72 2.76 -5.77 -13.06
C THR A 72 2.10 -7.08 -12.67
N ASP A 73 1.18 -7.57 -13.50
CA ASP A 73 0.54 -8.87 -13.37
C ASP A 73 1.34 -10.00 -14.01
N HIS A 74 2.22 -9.68 -14.96
CA HIS A 74 3.01 -10.64 -15.72
C HIS A 74 4.29 -11.07 -14.97
N PRO A 75 4.44 -12.36 -14.61
CA PRO A 75 5.63 -12.85 -13.90
C PRO A 75 6.95 -12.61 -14.65
N ALA A 76 6.92 -12.57 -15.99
CA ALA A 76 8.09 -12.34 -16.83
C ALA A 76 8.69 -10.93 -16.69
N GLN A 77 7.93 -9.97 -16.15
CA GLN A 77 8.41 -8.60 -15.90
C GLN A 77 9.12 -8.47 -14.55
N ARG A 78 9.21 -9.57 -13.77
CA ARG A 78 9.85 -9.60 -12.45
C ARG A 78 11.30 -10.04 -12.58
N ALA A 79 12.20 -9.27 -11.98
CA ALA A 79 13.61 -9.60 -11.91
C ALA A 79 13.85 -10.79 -10.96
N PRO A 80 14.96 -11.54 -11.13
CA PRO A 80 15.41 -12.51 -10.13
C PRO A 80 15.45 -11.89 -8.72
N GLY A 81 14.91 -12.62 -7.74
CA GLY A 81 14.85 -12.16 -6.35
C GLY A 81 13.66 -11.24 -6.02
N ALA A 82 12.77 -10.92 -6.96
CA ALA A 82 11.57 -10.13 -6.70
C ALA A 82 10.70 -10.72 -5.56
N TYR A 83 10.41 -12.03 -5.60
CA TYR A 83 9.63 -12.70 -4.55
C TYR A 83 10.34 -12.68 -3.19
N ALA A 84 11.65 -12.92 -3.17
CA ALA A 84 12.43 -12.87 -1.93
C ALA A 84 12.42 -11.46 -1.32
N ARG A 85 12.49 -10.40 -2.15
CA ARG A 85 12.37 -9.02 -1.69
C ARG A 85 10.95 -8.71 -1.19
N GLY A 86 9.92 -9.13 -1.90
CA GLY A 86 8.52 -9.00 -1.45
C GLY A 86 8.26 -9.66 -0.10
N GLY A 87 8.77 -10.89 0.09
CA GLY A 87 8.69 -11.58 1.37
C GLY A 87 9.43 -10.85 2.51
N ARG A 88 10.58 -10.23 2.23
CA ARG A 88 11.26 -9.35 3.20
C ARG A 88 10.44 -8.11 3.55
N MET A 89 9.86 -7.44 2.56
CA MET A 89 8.97 -6.29 2.79
C MET A 89 7.79 -6.66 3.69
N LEU A 90 7.14 -7.81 3.44
CA LEU A 90 6.06 -8.31 4.32
C LEU A 90 6.54 -8.62 5.73
N ARG A 91 7.71 -9.25 5.87
CA ARG A 91 8.28 -9.52 7.19
C ARG A 91 8.53 -8.22 7.97
N GLU A 92 9.11 -7.22 7.32
CA GLU A 92 9.37 -5.92 7.93
C GLU A 92 8.07 -5.17 8.31
N LEU A 93 7.01 -5.30 7.51
CA LEU A 93 5.67 -4.81 7.87
C LEU A 93 5.17 -5.48 9.16
N HIS A 94 5.26 -6.82 9.23
CA HIS A 94 4.80 -7.58 10.38
C HIS A 94 5.61 -7.23 11.64
N GLU A 95 6.93 -7.07 11.51
CA GLU A 95 7.82 -6.65 12.59
C GLU A 95 7.51 -5.23 13.07
N ALA A 96 7.28 -4.28 12.15
CA ALA A 96 6.96 -2.89 12.49
C ALA A 96 5.62 -2.74 13.22
N THR A 97 4.72 -3.71 13.11
CA THR A 97 3.37 -3.66 13.69
C THR A 97 3.14 -4.66 14.81
N ALA A 98 4.12 -5.54 15.09
CA ALA A 98 4.05 -6.51 16.16
C ALA A 98 3.94 -5.83 17.54
N GLY A 99 3.01 -6.29 18.37
CA GLY A 99 2.77 -5.73 19.71
C GLY A 99 2.17 -4.32 19.73
N HIS A 100 1.96 -3.69 18.57
CA HIS A 100 1.32 -2.39 18.49
C HIS A 100 -0.20 -2.52 18.67
N MET A 101 -0.87 -1.47 19.18
CA MET A 101 -2.33 -1.49 19.38
C MET A 101 -3.12 -1.75 18.08
N LEU A 102 -2.54 -1.43 16.92
CA LEU A 102 -3.13 -1.73 15.61
C LEU A 102 -3.22 -3.23 15.31
N ALA A 103 -2.38 -4.06 15.93
CA ALA A 103 -2.45 -5.51 15.80
C ALA A 103 -3.60 -6.11 16.63
N ALA A 104 -4.27 -5.33 17.50
CA ALA A 104 -5.48 -5.72 18.22
C ALA A 104 -5.41 -7.12 18.88
N GLY A 105 -4.27 -7.45 19.50
CA GLY A 105 -4.03 -8.74 20.16
C GLY A 105 -3.65 -9.89 19.22
N ARG A 106 -3.60 -9.66 17.91
CA ARG A 106 -3.00 -10.57 16.91
C ARG A 106 -1.49 -10.37 16.82
N GLU A 107 -0.84 -11.22 16.04
CA GLU A 107 0.62 -11.15 15.89
C GLU A 107 1.08 -9.81 15.30
N CYS A 108 0.36 -9.28 14.31
CA CYS A 108 0.73 -8.05 13.60
C CYS A 108 -0.46 -7.47 12.79
N VAL A 109 -0.19 -6.45 11.98
CA VAL A 109 -1.06 -6.04 10.89
C VAL A 109 -0.58 -6.67 9.60
N VAL A 110 -1.48 -7.33 8.86
CA VAL A 110 -1.22 -7.86 7.52
C VAL A 110 -1.70 -6.86 6.45
N HIS A 111 -1.04 -6.85 5.28
CA HIS A 111 -1.48 -6.02 4.14
C HIS A 111 -2.89 -6.42 3.65
N GLY A 112 -3.22 -7.71 3.75
CA GLY A 112 -4.48 -8.28 3.28
C GLY A 112 -4.42 -8.75 1.83
N ASP A 113 -3.89 -7.94 0.91
CA ASP A 113 -3.79 -8.33 -0.50
C ASP A 113 -2.46 -7.87 -1.15
N PRO A 114 -1.29 -8.46 -0.78
CA PRO A 114 0.02 -8.05 -1.30
C PRO A 114 0.31 -8.64 -2.69
N GLY A 115 -0.73 -8.75 -3.52
CA GLY A 115 -0.62 -9.24 -4.88
C GLY A 115 0.17 -8.30 -5.80
N PRO A 116 0.58 -8.79 -6.98
CA PRO A 116 1.31 -8.00 -7.98
C PRO A 116 0.63 -6.70 -8.42
N PHE A 117 -0.70 -6.68 -8.44
CA PHE A 117 -1.50 -5.50 -8.79
C PHE A 117 -1.43 -4.42 -7.72
N ASN A 118 -1.14 -4.80 -6.47
CA ASN A 118 -1.01 -3.91 -5.32
C ASN A 118 0.45 -3.71 -4.90
N THR A 119 1.38 -4.05 -5.79
CA THR A 119 2.82 -3.88 -5.56
C THR A 119 3.40 -3.03 -6.68
N VAL A 120 4.07 -1.95 -6.31
CA VAL A 120 4.81 -1.12 -7.26
C VAL A 120 6.18 -1.73 -7.49
N PHE A 121 6.58 -1.85 -8.75
CA PHE A 121 7.87 -2.36 -9.17
C PHE A 121 8.71 -1.27 -9.85
N ARG A 122 10.03 -1.39 -9.67
CA ARG A 122 11.06 -0.62 -10.39
C ARG A 122 12.15 -1.59 -10.81
N ASP A 123 12.51 -1.60 -12.09
CA ASP A 123 13.50 -2.52 -12.66
C ASP A 123 13.19 -4.00 -12.32
N GLY A 124 11.90 -4.37 -12.33
CA GLY A 124 11.42 -5.71 -12.01
C GLY A 124 11.49 -6.11 -10.52
N LEU A 125 11.90 -5.22 -9.62
CA LEU A 125 11.94 -5.46 -8.17
C LEU A 125 10.82 -4.69 -7.44
N PRO A 126 10.18 -5.28 -6.43
CA PRO A 126 9.13 -4.59 -5.67
C PRO A 126 9.74 -3.48 -4.80
N VAL A 127 9.07 -2.32 -4.77
CA VAL A 127 9.51 -1.13 -4.03
C VAL A 127 8.49 -0.60 -3.04
N ALA A 128 7.19 -0.89 -3.22
CA ALA A 128 6.16 -0.53 -2.24
C ALA A 128 4.90 -1.38 -2.40
N PHE A 129 4.15 -1.54 -1.32
CA PHE A 129 2.77 -1.99 -1.34
C PHE A 129 1.81 -0.79 -1.37
N ILE A 130 0.78 -0.89 -2.19
CA ILE A 130 -0.30 0.08 -2.34
C ILE A 130 -1.65 -0.62 -2.11
N ASP A 131 -2.73 0.14 -2.11
CA ASP A 131 -4.08 -0.37 -1.80
C ASP A 131 -4.18 -1.10 -0.45
N TRP A 132 -4.07 -0.31 0.62
CA TRP A 132 -4.13 -0.79 2.00
C TRP A 132 -5.57 -1.02 2.50
N SER A 133 -6.57 -1.07 1.62
CA SER A 133 -7.98 -1.24 2.01
C SER A 133 -8.29 -2.57 2.65
N SER A 134 -7.53 -3.61 2.31
CA SER A 134 -7.66 -4.95 2.90
C SER A 134 -6.83 -5.13 4.17
N CYS A 135 -6.09 -4.12 4.63
CA CYS A 135 -5.23 -4.26 5.79
C CYS A 135 -6.04 -4.48 7.08
N ARG A 136 -5.53 -5.34 7.94
CA ARG A 136 -6.23 -5.77 9.16
C ARG A 136 -5.26 -6.40 10.17
N PRO A 137 -5.64 -6.49 11.45
CA PRO A 137 -5.02 -7.42 12.38
C PRO A 137 -5.00 -8.85 11.81
N GLY A 138 -3.90 -9.57 12.00
CA GLY A 138 -3.77 -10.94 11.51
C GLY A 138 -2.50 -11.63 11.97
N ASP A 139 -2.39 -12.89 11.59
CA ASP A 139 -1.18 -13.69 11.81
C ASP A 139 -0.29 -13.66 10.57
N ARG A 140 1.02 -13.86 10.74
CA ARG A 140 2.02 -13.65 9.66
C ARG A 140 1.80 -14.52 8.42
N LEU A 141 1.11 -15.65 8.57
CA LEU A 141 0.84 -16.63 7.53
C LEU A 141 -0.63 -16.65 7.09
N ASP A 142 -1.43 -15.68 7.55
CA ASP A 142 -2.81 -15.55 7.09
C ASP A 142 -2.83 -15.49 5.55
N PRO A 143 -3.62 -16.33 4.88
CA PRO A 143 -3.78 -16.22 3.44
C PRO A 143 -4.40 -14.86 3.11
N ALA A 144 -3.96 -14.28 1.99
CA ALA A 144 -4.74 -13.24 1.34
C ALA A 144 -6.13 -13.83 1.01
N PRO A 145 -7.23 -13.07 1.19
CA PRO A 145 -8.58 -13.56 0.97
C PRO A 145 -8.83 -13.97 -0.48
#